data_AF-A0A6J1EH44-F1
#
_entry.id   AF-A0A6J1EH44-F1
#
_cell.length_a   1.000
_cell.length_b   1.000
_cell.length_c   1.000
_cell.angle_alpha   90.00
_cell.angle_beta   90.00
_cell.angle_gamma   90.00
#
_symmetry.space_group_name_H-M   'P 1'
#
loop_
_entity.id
_entity.type
_entity.pdbx_description
1 polymer ?
#
loop_
_entity_poly.entity_id
_entity_poly.type
_entity_poly.pdbx_seq_one_letter_code
_entity_poly.pdbx_strand_id
1 'polypeptide(L)'
;MEALYLLGTIVSTFLTSLILSLLLHFRCFVGRLFSRTTAPPGSGTGEDSVTLYEGIVWHQRRRPVHHSFRYAVRYALIDLDLSPSPPSNHLSADDARRVAATSGPVSLLTIPSSVRYEQNPLSLYYCYEIEGSAQQLKKCIAEVTNTPWGERVIFVFNPNSDLIAKPLHVSPFMDMLGNWSIKASAPGEYLSVAISVQHPELGDYFTATLKVKRVSPSFGSSHSMFFYLMPHKVAIWIYWHAFKLWWKGVQFLQHPRYTNPSYKTDATIRDQQLQCCQGIGSNKNKHQELKRGNDIDHCDSENAAREFIWTKAKWPWA
;
A
#
# COMPACT_ATOMS: atom_id res chain seq x y z
N MET A 1 8.86 -2.76 31.21
CA MET A 1 7.69 -3.56 30.78
C MET A 1 7.56 -3.63 29.26
N GLU A 2 7.60 -2.49 28.54
CA GLU A 2 7.45 -2.47 27.06
C GLU A 2 8.55 -3.21 26.29
N ALA A 3 9.83 -3.08 26.68
CA ALA A 3 10.94 -3.75 25.99
C ALA A 3 10.88 -5.29 26.13
N LEU A 4 10.46 -5.79 27.29
CA LEU A 4 10.28 -7.23 27.52
C LEU A 4 9.06 -7.77 26.77
N TYR A 5 7.97 -7.01 26.72
CA TYR A 5 6.82 -7.35 25.89
C TYR A 5 7.20 -7.41 24.41
N LEU A 6 7.96 -6.43 23.93
CA LEU A 6 8.50 -6.37 22.57
C LEU A 6 9.41 -7.56 22.25
N LEU A 7 10.31 -7.93 23.17
CA LEU A 7 11.16 -9.09 22.97
C LEU A 7 10.33 -10.38 22.95
N GLY A 8 9.37 -10.51 23.87
CA GLY A 8 8.47 -11.66 23.94
C GLY A 8 7.63 -11.83 22.68
N THR A 9 7.12 -10.74 22.11
CA THR A 9 6.39 -10.79 20.85
C THR A 9 7.28 -11.19 19.68
N ILE A 10 8.48 -10.63 19.55
CA ILE A 10 9.44 -11.02 18.50
C ILE A 10 9.77 -12.51 18.58
N VAL A 11 10.08 -13.02 19.78
CA VAL A 11 10.39 -14.44 20.00
C VAL A 11 9.19 -15.32 19.67
N SER A 12 7.98 -14.95 20.13
CA SER A 12 6.75 -15.69 19.82
C SER A 12 6.44 -15.74 18.32
N THR A 13 6.54 -14.61 17.62
CA THR A 13 6.36 -14.53 16.16
C THR A 13 7.39 -15.36 15.42
N PHE A 14 8.66 -15.33 15.86
CA PHE A 14 9.72 -16.14 15.27
C PHE A 14 9.46 -17.64 15.43
N LEU A 15 9.14 -18.10 16.65
CA LEU A 15 8.84 -19.51 16.93
C LEU A 15 7.60 -19.98 16.16
N THR A 16 6.55 -19.16 16.12
CA THR A 16 5.32 -19.47 15.37
C THR A 16 5.60 -19.59 13.87
N SER A 17 6.35 -18.63 13.31
CA SER A 17 6.75 -18.66 11.89
C SER A 17 7.61 -19.89 11.56
N LEU A 18 8.52 -20.26 12.46
CA LEU A 18 9.38 -21.43 12.32
C LEU A 18 8.57 -22.73 12.28
N ILE A 19 7.68 -22.92 13.26
CA ILE A 19 6.81 -24.11 13.33
C ILE A 19 5.92 -24.20 12.09
N LEU A 20 5.27 -23.11 11.70
CA LEU A 20 4.38 -23.08 10.54
C LEU A 20 5.14 -23.25 9.21
N SER A 21 6.38 -22.77 9.13
CA SER A 21 7.26 -23.03 8.00
C SER A 21 7.56 -24.53 7.86
N LEU A 22 7.97 -25.18 8.94
CA LEU A 22 8.23 -26.63 8.94
C LEU A 22 6.98 -27.42 8.54
N LEU A 23 5.81 -27.04 9.06
CA LEU A 23 4.54 -27.66 8.68
C LEU A 23 4.18 -27.45 7.21
N LEU A 24 4.41 -26.25 6.66
CA LEU A 24 4.15 -25.97 5.24
C LEU A 24 5.03 -26.84 4.33
N HIS A 25 6.32 -26.96 4.64
CA HIS A 25 7.25 -27.80 3.88
C HIS A 25 6.88 -29.28 4.01
N PHE A 26 6.53 -29.73 5.21
CA PHE A 26 6.06 -31.10 5.44
C PHE A 26 4.80 -31.41 4.62
N ARG A 27 3.80 -30.51 4.62
CA ARG A 27 2.58 -30.66 3.79
C ARG A 27 2.88 -30.71 2.30
N CYS A 28 3.78 -29.86 1.81
CA CYS A 28 4.19 -29.88 0.41
C CYS A 28 4.94 -31.17 0.05
N PHE A 29 5.80 -31.66 0.94
CA PHE A 29 6.55 -32.90 0.77
C PHE A 29 5.63 -34.13 0.75
N VAL A 30 4.74 -34.23 1.73
CA VAL A 30 3.69 -35.27 1.81
C VAL A 30 2.78 -35.21 0.58
N GLY A 31 2.30 -34.02 0.20
CA GLY A 31 1.49 -33.83 -1.00
C GLY A 31 2.18 -34.36 -2.26
N ARG A 32 3.48 -34.07 -2.45
CA ARG A 32 4.26 -34.60 -3.58
C ARG A 32 4.45 -36.11 -3.55
N LEU A 33 4.55 -36.72 -2.37
CA LEU A 33 4.69 -38.17 -2.22
C LEU A 33 3.39 -38.94 -2.53
N PHE A 34 2.24 -38.38 -2.15
CA PHE A 34 0.93 -39.02 -2.29
C PHE A 34 0.15 -38.59 -3.54
N SER A 35 0.53 -37.49 -4.20
CA SER A 35 0.01 -37.11 -5.52
C SER A 35 0.71 -37.90 -6.63
N ARG A 36 0.38 -39.20 -6.72
CA ARG A 36 0.71 -40.05 -7.88
C ARG A 36 -0.47 -40.26 -8.83
N THR A 37 -1.56 -39.53 -8.64
CA THR A 37 -2.79 -39.67 -9.41
C THR A 37 -3.13 -38.34 -10.08
N THR A 38 -3.15 -38.38 -11.41
CA THR A 38 -3.68 -37.34 -12.30
C THR A 38 -5.10 -36.99 -11.90
N ALA A 39 -5.32 -35.80 -11.33
CA ALA A 39 -6.66 -35.24 -11.22
C ALA A 39 -7.10 -34.72 -12.60
N PRO A 40 -8.37 -34.93 -13.00
CA PRO A 40 -8.88 -34.40 -14.26
C PRO A 40 -9.00 -32.87 -14.18
N PRO A 41 -8.90 -32.15 -15.32
CA PRO A 41 -9.09 -30.71 -15.35
C PRO A 41 -10.60 -30.42 -15.23
N GLY A 42 -11.05 -29.97 -14.06
CA GLY A 42 -12.45 -29.58 -13.91
C GLY A 42 -12.98 -29.53 -12.49
N SER A 43 -12.58 -28.49 -11.75
CA SER A 43 -13.45 -27.78 -10.78
C SER A 43 -12.69 -26.55 -10.26
N GLY A 44 -12.31 -25.67 -11.18
CA GLY A 44 -11.67 -24.39 -10.86
C GLY A 44 -12.75 -23.36 -10.56
N THR A 45 -13.03 -23.12 -9.29
CA THR A 45 -13.81 -21.95 -8.86
C THR A 45 -13.01 -21.03 -7.94
N GLY A 46 -11.82 -21.44 -7.50
CA GLY A 46 -10.95 -20.65 -6.62
C GLY A 46 -9.61 -20.20 -7.23
N GLU A 47 -9.18 -20.74 -8.37
CA GLU A 47 -7.92 -20.33 -9.03
C GLU A 47 -8.10 -19.08 -9.90
N ASP A 48 -9.32 -18.82 -10.40
CA ASP A 48 -9.59 -17.70 -11.32
C ASP A 48 -9.68 -16.33 -10.62
N SER A 49 -9.82 -16.29 -9.29
CA SER A 49 -9.94 -15.03 -8.52
C SER A 49 -8.62 -14.40 -8.13
N VAL A 50 -7.47 -15.09 -8.33
CA VAL A 50 -6.16 -14.59 -7.91
C VAL A 50 -5.16 -14.62 -9.05
N THR A 51 -4.67 -13.45 -9.41
CA THR A 51 -3.55 -13.29 -10.35
C THR A 51 -2.26 -12.99 -9.60
N LEU A 52 -1.19 -13.74 -9.90
CA LEU A 52 0.11 -13.60 -9.26
C LEU A 52 1.01 -12.62 -10.03
N TYR A 53 1.74 -11.80 -9.28
CA TYR A 53 2.73 -10.87 -9.81
C TYR A 53 4.07 -11.03 -9.10
N GLU A 54 5.16 -10.96 -9.86
CA GLU A 54 6.54 -10.93 -9.34
C GLU A 54 7.31 -9.77 -9.96
N GLY A 55 8.17 -9.13 -9.18
CA GLY A 55 9.00 -8.04 -9.69
C GLY A 55 9.80 -7.35 -8.61
N ILE A 56 9.93 -6.03 -8.71
CA ILE A 56 10.82 -5.23 -7.86
C ILE A 56 10.11 -4.03 -7.26
N VAL A 57 10.47 -3.72 -6.01
CA VAL A 57 10.33 -2.39 -5.43
C VAL A 57 11.69 -1.72 -5.50
N TRP A 58 11.71 -0.48 -5.97
CA TRP A 58 12.89 0.37 -6.00
C TRP A 58 12.62 1.66 -5.22
N HIS A 59 13.51 1.98 -4.29
CA HIS A 59 13.48 3.22 -3.53
C HIS A 59 14.71 4.06 -3.88
N GLN A 60 14.49 5.36 -4.06
CA GLN A 60 15.54 6.33 -4.29
C GLN A 60 15.30 7.56 -3.41
N ARG A 61 16.23 7.83 -2.51
CA ARG A 61 16.37 9.07 -1.76
C ARG A 61 17.52 9.87 -2.36
N ARG A 62 17.23 11.09 -2.81
CA ARG A 62 18.17 12.03 -3.43
C ARG A 62 18.81 12.97 -2.41
N ARG A 63 18.05 13.40 -1.39
CA ARG A 63 18.47 14.37 -0.38
C ARG A 63 17.95 14.03 1.03
N PRO A 64 18.50 14.67 2.08
CA PRO A 64 19.82 15.31 2.13
C PRO A 64 20.98 14.35 1.89
N VAL A 65 20.82 13.05 2.24
CA VAL A 65 21.84 12.02 1.99
C VAL A 65 21.31 11.02 0.96
N HIS A 66 22.08 10.82 -0.12
CA HIS A 66 21.73 9.90 -1.18
C HIS A 66 21.72 8.44 -0.70
N HIS A 67 20.62 7.74 -0.99
CA HIS A 67 20.46 6.33 -0.67
C HIS A 67 19.45 5.70 -1.62
N SER A 68 19.82 4.60 -2.28
CA SER A 68 18.91 3.88 -3.17
C SER A 68 19.09 2.37 -3.02
N PHE A 69 17.99 1.63 -3.19
CA PHE A 69 17.99 0.19 -3.12
C PHE A 69 16.79 -0.40 -3.86
N ARG A 70 16.92 -1.67 -4.24
CA ARG A 70 15.86 -2.45 -4.86
C ARG A 70 15.77 -3.82 -4.20
N TYR A 71 14.56 -4.36 -4.10
CA TYR A 71 14.33 -5.71 -3.57
C TYR A 71 13.21 -6.38 -4.35
N ALA A 72 13.33 -7.71 -4.48
CA ALA A 72 12.32 -8.52 -5.15
C ALA A 72 11.06 -8.61 -4.28
N VAL A 73 9.89 -8.56 -4.93
CA VAL A 73 8.58 -8.66 -4.30
C VAL A 73 7.63 -9.53 -5.09
N ARG A 74 6.65 -10.09 -4.38
CA ARG A 74 5.54 -10.84 -4.93
C ARG A 74 4.24 -10.27 -4.40
N TYR A 75 3.29 -10.06 -5.29
CA TYR A 75 1.97 -9.53 -4.98
C TYR A 75 0.89 -10.48 -5.53
N ALA A 76 -0.23 -10.54 -4.82
CA ALA A 76 -1.46 -11.13 -5.31
C ALA A 76 -2.40 -10.00 -5.74
N LEU A 77 -2.95 -10.10 -6.95
CA LEU A 77 -4.11 -9.33 -7.38
C LEU A 77 -5.34 -10.22 -7.20
N ILE A 78 -6.16 -9.90 -6.22
CA ILE A 78 -7.35 -10.67 -5.81
C ILE A 78 -8.58 -9.95 -6.33
N ASP A 79 -9.39 -10.63 -7.12
CA ASP A 79 -10.74 -10.18 -7.45
C ASP A 79 -11.61 -10.31 -6.20
N LEU A 80 -12.03 -9.18 -5.63
CA LEU A 80 -12.79 -9.17 -4.37
C LEU A 80 -14.24 -9.59 -4.56
N ASP A 81 -14.78 -9.52 -5.78
CA ASP A 81 -16.15 -9.95 -6.09
C ASP A 81 -16.24 -11.46 -6.31
N LEU A 82 -15.16 -12.06 -6.80
CA LEU A 82 -15.05 -13.51 -7.03
C LEU A 82 -14.35 -14.26 -5.89
N SER A 83 -13.89 -13.56 -4.86
CA SER A 83 -13.17 -14.16 -3.73
C SER A 83 -14.15 -14.56 -2.60
N PRO A 84 -14.39 -15.87 -2.36
CA PRO A 84 -15.31 -16.31 -1.30
C PRO A 84 -14.80 -16.00 0.12
N SER A 85 -13.50 -15.74 0.28
CA SER A 85 -12.87 -15.38 1.55
C SER A 85 -11.80 -14.30 1.32
N PRO A 86 -12.20 -13.01 1.18
CA PRO A 86 -11.25 -11.93 1.03
C PRO A 86 -10.31 -11.88 2.24
N PRO A 87 -9.05 -11.41 2.08
CA PRO A 87 -8.11 -11.41 3.18
C PRO A 87 -8.63 -10.54 4.33
N SER A 88 -8.56 -11.08 5.55
CA SER A 88 -8.99 -10.37 6.74
C SER A 88 -8.17 -9.09 6.93
N ASN A 89 -8.81 -8.02 7.42
CA ASN A 89 -8.25 -6.67 7.59
C ASN A 89 -8.13 -5.81 6.31
N HIS A 90 -8.72 -6.23 5.19
CA HIS A 90 -8.90 -5.40 4.00
C HIS A 90 -10.37 -5.00 3.81
N LEU A 91 -10.62 -3.98 3.01
CA LEU A 91 -11.97 -3.57 2.62
C LEU A 91 -12.66 -4.68 1.84
N SER A 92 -13.96 -4.86 2.06
CA SER A 92 -14.80 -5.66 1.16
C SER A 92 -14.95 -4.96 -0.19
N ALA A 93 -15.41 -5.68 -1.22
CA ALA A 93 -15.71 -5.07 -2.53
C ALA A 93 -16.73 -3.93 -2.39
N ASP A 94 -17.76 -4.11 -1.55
CA ASP A 94 -18.81 -3.10 -1.33
C ASP A 94 -18.30 -1.88 -0.56
N ASP A 95 -17.44 -2.08 0.45
CA ASP A 95 -16.78 -0.97 1.14
C ASP A 95 -15.88 -0.18 0.19
N ALA A 96 -15.11 -0.87 -0.65
CA ALA A 96 -14.24 -0.23 -1.64
C ALA A 96 -15.06 0.57 -2.67
N ARG A 97 -16.17 0.03 -3.18
CA ARG A 97 -17.10 0.76 -4.07
C ARG A 97 -17.66 2.02 -3.41
N ARG A 98 -18.11 1.90 -2.15
CA ARG A 98 -18.65 3.03 -1.38
C ARG A 98 -17.59 4.12 -1.17
N VAL A 99 -16.38 3.74 -0.76
CA VAL A 99 -15.27 4.68 -0.53
C VAL A 99 -14.83 5.35 -1.83
N ALA A 100 -14.73 4.60 -2.94
CA ALA A 100 -14.30 5.12 -4.23
C ALA A 100 -15.41 5.82 -5.03
N ALA A 101 -16.68 5.70 -4.62
CA ALA A 101 -17.86 6.12 -5.37
C ALA A 101 -17.89 5.54 -6.80
N THR A 102 -17.72 4.22 -6.93
CA THR A 102 -17.70 3.49 -8.20
C THR A 102 -18.68 2.32 -8.19
N SER A 103 -19.21 1.92 -9.35
CA SER A 103 -20.22 0.86 -9.47
C SER A 103 -19.69 -0.52 -9.94
N GLY A 104 -18.46 -0.59 -10.45
CA GLY A 104 -17.92 -1.79 -11.11
C GLY A 104 -17.17 -2.76 -10.21
N PRO A 105 -16.45 -3.73 -10.80
CA PRO A 105 -15.67 -4.71 -10.05
C PRO A 105 -14.54 -4.07 -9.25
N VAL A 106 -14.07 -4.77 -8.22
CA VAL A 106 -12.94 -4.32 -7.39
C VAL A 106 -11.87 -5.39 -7.30
N SER A 107 -10.63 -5.03 -7.61
CA SER A 107 -9.47 -5.90 -7.42
C SER A 107 -8.51 -5.34 -6.37
N LEU A 108 -7.99 -6.20 -5.48
CA LEU A 108 -7.03 -5.86 -4.44
C LEU A 108 -5.64 -6.39 -4.80
N LEU A 109 -4.67 -5.49 -4.95
CA LEU A 109 -3.25 -5.81 -5.02
C LEU A 109 -2.62 -5.72 -3.63
N THR A 110 -2.21 -6.86 -3.07
CA THR A 110 -1.66 -6.96 -1.70
C THR A 110 -0.55 -8.02 -1.61
N ILE A 111 0.26 -7.98 -0.55
CA ILE A 111 1.14 -9.08 -0.18
C ILE A 111 0.40 -9.94 0.86
N PRO A 112 -0.03 -11.17 0.52
CA PRO A 112 -0.70 -12.05 1.49
C PRO A 112 0.19 -12.37 2.69
N SER A 113 -0.44 -12.68 3.82
CA SER A 113 0.27 -13.17 4.99
C SER A 113 0.96 -14.51 4.70
N SER A 114 2.08 -14.75 5.37
CA SER A 114 2.88 -15.96 5.19
C SER A 114 3.29 -16.48 6.56
N VAL A 115 3.08 -17.77 6.82
CA VAL A 115 3.36 -18.42 8.12
C VAL A 115 2.85 -17.59 9.33
N ARG A 116 1.66 -17.00 9.18
CA ARG A 116 0.99 -16.15 10.17
C ARG A 116 1.77 -14.87 10.54
N TYR A 117 2.45 -14.31 9.55
CA TYR A 117 3.12 -13.02 9.63
C TYR A 117 2.64 -12.11 8.48
N GLU A 118 2.29 -10.88 8.81
CA GLU A 118 1.81 -9.86 7.88
C GLU A 118 2.69 -8.61 7.93
N GLN A 119 3.35 -8.30 6.81
CA GLN A 119 4.08 -7.05 6.61
C GLN A 119 3.84 -6.62 5.17
N ASN A 120 2.92 -5.68 5.00
CA ASN A 120 2.60 -5.10 3.72
C ASN A 120 2.48 -3.56 3.84
N PRO A 121 3.49 -2.79 3.38
CA PRO A 121 3.47 -1.34 3.46
C PRO A 121 2.41 -0.67 2.59
N LEU A 122 2.00 -1.33 1.49
CA LEU A 122 1.08 -0.75 0.49
C LEU A 122 0.18 -1.84 -0.11
N SER A 123 -1.12 -1.66 0.06
CA SER A 123 -2.15 -2.33 -0.76
C SER A 123 -2.84 -1.31 -1.67
N LEU A 124 -3.22 -1.75 -2.86
CA LEU A 124 -3.99 -0.94 -3.81
C LEU A 124 -5.29 -1.64 -4.18
N TYR A 125 -6.40 -0.91 -4.12
CA TYR A 125 -7.67 -1.36 -4.67
C TYR A 125 -7.87 -0.66 -6.02
N TYR A 126 -8.20 -1.44 -7.04
CA TYR A 126 -8.55 -0.97 -8.38
C TYR A 126 -10.07 -0.98 -8.49
N CYS A 127 -10.66 0.21 -8.55
CA CYS A 127 -12.10 0.41 -8.54
C CYS A 127 -12.56 0.84 -9.93
N TYR A 128 -13.33 -0.04 -10.57
CA TYR A 128 -13.81 0.15 -11.93
C TYR A 128 -15.21 0.78 -11.93
N GLU A 129 -15.54 1.48 -13.00
CA GLU A 129 -16.89 1.94 -13.31
C GLU A 129 -17.48 1.07 -14.42
N ILE A 130 -18.77 0.76 -14.34
CA ILE A 130 -19.51 0.13 -15.42
C ILE A 130 -20.19 1.24 -16.23
N GLU A 131 -19.81 1.37 -17.49
CA GLU A 131 -20.46 2.28 -18.44
C GLU A 131 -20.94 1.46 -19.64
N GLY A 132 -22.24 1.15 -19.65
CA GLY A 132 -22.81 0.19 -20.59
C GLY A 132 -22.22 -1.22 -20.42
N SER A 133 -21.57 -1.73 -21.46
CA SER A 133 -20.87 -3.03 -21.44
C SER A 133 -19.36 -2.92 -21.17
N ALA A 134 -18.81 -1.71 -21.09
CA ALA A 134 -17.39 -1.49 -20.87
C ALA A 134 -17.09 -1.28 -19.37
N GLN A 135 -15.94 -1.80 -18.94
CA GLN A 135 -15.38 -1.55 -17.61
C GLN A 135 -14.18 -0.62 -17.76
N GLN A 136 -14.17 0.49 -17.02
CA GLN A 136 -13.07 1.45 -17.03
C GLN A 136 -12.51 1.64 -15.61
N LEU A 137 -11.19 1.59 -15.46
CA LEU A 137 -10.54 1.92 -14.19
C LEU A 137 -10.72 3.42 -13.91
N LYS A 138 -11.54 3.75 -12.91
CA LYS A 138 -11.91 5.14 -12.60
C LYS A 138 -11.16 5.70 -11.41
N LYS A 139 -11.00 4.90 -10.36
CA LYS A 139 -10.34 5.28 -9.11
C LYS A 139 -9.46 4.15 -8.57
N CYS A 140 -8.46 4.53 -7.79
CA CYS A 140 -7.74 3.60 -6.94
C CYS A 140 -7.86 4.02 -5.48
N ILE A 141 -7.81 3.04 -4.57
CA ILE A 141 -7.67 3.29 -3.14
C ILE A 141 -6.28 2.83 -2.72
N ALA A 142 -5.52 3.68 -2.03
CA ALA A 142 -4.27 3.30 -1.40
C ALA A 142 -4.52 3.02 0.08
N GLU A 143 -4.09 1.84 0.53
CA GLU A 143 -4.01 1.49 1.94
C GLU A 143 -2.53 1.40 2.33
N VAL A 144 -2.07 2.39 3.10
CA VAL A 144 -0.67 2.55 3.47
C VAL A 144 -0.51 2.25 4.96
N THR A 145 0.38 1.32 5.30
CA THR A 145 0.70 0.97 6.69
C THR A 145 2.12 1.40 7.05
N ASN A 146 2.29 2.20 8.11
CA ASN A 146 3.62 2.59 8.57
C ASN A 146 4.25 1.55 9.49
N THR A 147 5.58 1.49 9.43
CA THR A 147 6.42 0.62 10.24
C THR A 147 7.44 1.51 10.95
N PRO A 148 7.63 1.40 12.28
CA PRO A 148 7.11 0.38 13.19
C PRO A 148 5.81 0.76 13.94
N TRP A 149 5.18 1.90 13.64
CA TRP A 149 4.12 2.44 14.50
C TRP A 149 2.75 1.78 14.38
N GLY A 150 2.51 0.98 13.32
CA GLY A 150 1.28 0.21 13.18
C GLY A 150 0.05 1.07 12.94
N GLU A 151 0.22 2.23 12.31
CA GLU A 151 -0.87 3.06 11.83
C GLU A 151 -1.10 2.78 10.35
N ARG A 152 -2.37 2.75 9.96
CA ARG A 152 -2.81 2.52 8.59
C ARG A 152 -3.68 3.70 8.16
N VAL A 153 -3.52 4.14 6.92
CA VAL A 153 -4.37 5.17 6.32
C VAL A 153 -4.87 4.68 4.97
N ILE A 154 -6.15 4.95 4.70
CA ILE A 154 -6.83 4.62 3.46
C ILE A 154 -7.28 5.93 2.80
N PHE A 155 -7.04 6.07 1.50
CA PHE A 155 -7.54 7.20 0.71
C PHE A 155 -7.70 6.87 -0.78
N VAL A 156 -8.63 7.58 -1.42
CA VAL A 156 -8.90 7.48 -2.85
C VAL A 156 -7.97 8.38 -3.64
N PHE A 157 -7.53 7.95 -4.82
CA PHE A 157 -6.75 8.75 -5.75
C PHE A 157 -7.05 8.44 -7.22
N ASN A 158 -6.73 9.39 -8.11
CA ASN A 158 -6.80 9.17 -9.56
C ASN A 158 -5.57 8.35 -10.03
N PRO A 159 -5.75 7.17 -10.66
CA PRO A 159 -4.65 6.30 -11.07
C PRO A 159 -3.67 6.95 -12.06
N ASN A 160 -4.15 7.84 -12.94
CA ASN A 160 -3.31 8.49 -13.96
C ASN A 160 -2.29 9.47 -13.34
N SER A 161 -2.73 10.20 -12.32
CA SER A 161 -1.92 11.10 -11.49
C SER A 161 -2.78 11.72 -10.41
N ASP A 162 -2.27 11.76 -9.19
CA ASP A 162 -2.86 12.55 -8.11
C ASP A 162 -1.76 13.17 -7.24
N LEU A 163 -2.10 14.26 -6.56
CA LEU A 163 -1.22 14.93 -5.59
C LEU A 163 -1.95 15.01 -4.25
N ILE A 164 -1.32 14.44 -3.22
CA ILE A 164 -1.97 14.16 -1.95
C ILE A 164 -1.10 14.71 -0.84
N ALA A 165 -1.65 15.44 0.13
CA ALA A 165 -0.89 15.86 1.29
C ALA A 165 -0.42 14.62 2.05
N LYS A 166 0.88 14.51 2.35
CA LYS A 166 1.44 13.32 3.01
C LYS A 166 0.67 13.03 4.33
N PRO A 167 -0.08 11.91 4.42
CA PRO A 167 -0.99 11.66 5.53
C PRO A 167 -0.40 10.80 6.64
N LEU A 168 0.80 10.25 6.43
CA LEU A 168 1.39 9.26 7.32
C LEU A 168 2.91 9.40 7.46
N HIS A 169 3.40 9.23 8.70
CA HIS A 169 4.82 9.18 9.00
C HIS A 169 5.33 7.77 8.69
N VAL A 170 5.75 7.56 7.43
CA VAL A 170 6.09 6.23 6.90
C VAL A 170 7.51 5.76 7.24
N SER A 171 8.39 6.66 7.69
CA SER A 171 9.79 6.35 8.01
C SER A 171 10.33 7.36 9.03
N PRO A 172 11.13 6.92 10.02
CA PRO A 172 11.78 7.83 10.96
C PRO A 172 12.84 8.74 10.31
N PHE A 173 13.11 8.58 9.01
CA PHE A 173 14.06 9.41 8.26
C PHE A 173 13.35 10.32 7.23
N MET A 174 12.04 10.52 7.39
CA MET A 174 11.19 11.34 6.53
C MET A 174 10.13 12.07 7.35
N ASP A 175 10.19 13.39 7.43
CA ASP A 175 9.19 14.23 8.14
C ASP A 175 7.78 14.13 7.55
N MET A 176 6.81 14.82 8.15
CA MET A 176 5.42 14.86 7.66
C MET A 176 5.17 15.88 6.54
N LEU A 177 6.19 16.62 6.13
CA LEU A 177 6.03 17.70 5.17
C LEU A 177 5.97 17.17 3.74
N GLY A 178 5.41 18.01 2.88
CA GLY A 178 5.30 17.74 1.45
C GLY A 178 4.10 16.89 1.06
N ASN A 179 4.08 16.61 -0.24
CA ASN A 179 2.97 15.97 -0.93
C ASN A 179 3.46 14.69 -1.62
N TRP A 180 2.58 13.70 -1.72
CA TRP A 180 2.79 12.50 -2.51
C TRP A 180 2.19 12.70 -3.89
N SER A 181 3.04 12.62 -4.92
CA SER A 181 2.55 12.41 -6.28
C SER A 181 2.47 10.91 -6.53
N ILE A 182 1.27 10.40 -6.73
CA ILE A 182 1.00 8.96 -6.90
C ILE A 182 0.44 8.67 -8.29
N LYS A 183 0.91 7.57 -8.88
CA LYS A 183 0.44 7.01 -10.15
C LYS A 183 0.40 5.49 -10.06
N ALA A 184 -0.64 4.89 -10.63
CA ALA A 184 -0.78 3.45 -10.74
C ALA A 184 -1.31 3.08 -12.13
N SER A 185 -0.66 2.14 -12.81
CA SER A 185 -1.18 1.60 -14.06
C SER A 185 -2.32 0.63 -13.79
N ALA A 186 -3.24 0.49 -14.75
CA ALA A 186 -4.20 -0.61 -14.70
C ALA A 186 -3.47 -1.97 -14.64
N PRO A 187 -4.00 -2.97 -13.91
CA PRO A 187 -3.45 -4.31 -13.91
C PRO A 187 -3.52 -4.94 -15.30
N GLY A 188 -2.47 -5.69 -15.68
CA GLY A 188 -2.32 -6.30 -17.00
C GLY A 188 -1.15 -7.29 -17.02
N GLU A 189 -0.44 -7.43 -18.14
CA GLU A 189 0.79 -8.24 -18.14
C GLU A 189 1.88 -7.59 -17.26
N TYR A 190 1.91 -6.26 -17.22
CA TYR A 190 2.80 -5.47 -16.38
C TYR A 190 1.97 -4.52 -15.53
N LEU A 191 2.38 -4.33 -14.28
CA LEU A 191 1.78 -3.40 -13.34
C LEU A 191 2.88 -2.53 -12.74
N SER A 192 2.62 -1.23 -12.67
CA SER A 192 3.54 -0.27 -12.07
C SER A 192 2.83 0.71 -11.16
N VAL A 193 3.50 1.05 -10.06
CA VAL A 193 3.07 2.09 -9.11
C VAL A 193 4.26 2.99 -8.86
N ALA A 194 4.06 4.29 -8.89
CA ALA A 194 5.10 5.26 -8.57
C ALA A 194 4.56 6.26 -7.55
N ILE A 195 5.34 6.49 -6.49
CA ILE A 195 5.08 7.49 -5.46
C ILE A 195 6.33 8.36 -5.34
N SER A 196 6.22 9.66 -5.62
CA SER A 196 7.28 10.63 -5.33
C SER A 196 6.86 11.58 -4.23
N VAL A 197 7.83 12.07 -3.46
CA VAL A 197 7.59 13.04 -2.39
C VAL A 197 8.14 14.40 -2.80
N GLN A 198 7.23 15.35 -2.95
CA GLN A 198 7.50 16.77 -3.21
C GLN A 198 7.59 17.51 -1.88
N HIS A 199 8.81 17.74 -1.39
CA HIS A 199 9.05 18.47 -0.16
C HIS A 199 9.23 19.97 -0.45
N PRO A 200 8.66 20.87 0.37
CA PRO A 200 8.79 22.32 0.16
C PRO A 200 10.25 22.80 0.08
N GLU A 201 11.14 22.24 0.91
CA GLU A 201 12.56 22.64 0.95
C GLU A 201 13.49 21.74 0.11
N LEU A 202 13.18 20.44 0.00
CA LEU A 202 14.12 19.47 -0.61
C LEU A 202 13.77 19.19 -2.07
N GLY A 203 12.59 19.61 -2.55
CA GLY A 203 12.02 19.27 -3.84
C GLY A 203 11.63 17.79 -3.92
N ASP A 204 11.71 17.20 -5.11
CA ASP A 204 11.48 15.77 -5.37
C ASP A 204 12.61 14.90 -4.80
N TYR A 205 12.65 14.77 -3.47
CA TYR A 205 13.77 14.17 -2.79
C TYR A 205 13.67 12.65 -2.62
N PHE A 206 12.47 12.08 -2.75
CA PHE A 206 12.25 10.64 -2.60
C PHE A 206 11.31 10.10 -3.68
N THR A 207 11.60 8.89 -4.15
CA THR A 207 10.74 8.13 -5.07
C THR A 207 10.74 6.66 -4.68
N ALA A 208 9.55 6.07 -4.65
CA ALA A 208 9.33 4.64 -4.57
C ALA A 208 8.59 4.16 -5.83
N THR A 209 9.07 3.09 -6.44
CA THR A 209 8.40 2.47 -7.58
C THR A 209 8.24 0.98 -7.38
N LEU A 210 7.03 0.48 -7.59
CA LEU A 210 6.74 -0.94 -7.79
C LEU A 210 6.67 -1.21 -9.29
N LYS A 211 7.37 -2.24 -9.76
CA LYS A 211 7.24 -2.76 -11.13
C LYS A 211 7.18 -4.27 -11.07
N VAL A 212 6.06 -4.83 -11.47
CA VAL A 212 5.81 -6.28 -11.41
C VAL A 212 5.23 -6.79 -12.72
N LYS A 213 5.53 -8.04 -13.03
CA LYS A 213 5.02 -8.78 -14.18
C LYS A 213 4.09 -9.89 -13.70
N ARG A 214 2.99 -10.11 -14.42
CA ARG A 214 2.09 -11.25 -14.19
C ARG A 214 2.86 -12.55 -14.41
N VAL A 215 2.71 -13.49 -13.48
CA VAL A 215 3.32 -14.81 -13.57
C VAL A 215 2.26 -15.89 -13.41
N SER A 216 2.42 -16.98 -14.15
CA SER A 216 1.64 -18.20 -13.91
C SER A 216 2.33 -19.01 -12.82
N PRO A 217 1.57 -19.59 -11.86
CA PRO A 217 2.16 -20.49 -10.89
C PRO A 217 2.87 -21.66 -11.62
N SER A 218 4.07 -22.01 -11.16
CA SER A 218 4.73 -23.22 -11.66
C SER A 218 3.88 -24.44 -11.32
N PHE A 219 3.83 -25.42 -12.21
CA PHE A 219 3.04 -26.65 -12.03
C PHE A 219 3.34 -27.28 -10.65
N GLY A 220 2.30 -27.41 -9.80
CA GLY A 220 2.43 -27.97 -8.45
C GLY A 220 2.95 -27.01 -7.36
N SER A 221 3.11 -25.71 -7.64
CA SER A 221 3.42 -24.70 -6.61
C SER A 221 2.16 -24.09 -6.03
N SER A 222 1.88 -24.35 -4.75
CA SER A 222 0.78 -23.68 -4.04
C SER A 222 1.04 -22.17 -3.88
N HIS A 223 -0.02 -21.36 -3.81
CA HIS A 223 0.08 -19.92 -3.48
C HIS A 223 0.87 -19.69 -2.18
N SER A 224 0.70 -20.55 -1.17
CA SER A 224 1.45 -20.46 0.08
C SER A 224 2.97 -20.60 -0.11
N MET A 225 3.42 -21.45 -1.04
CA MET A 225 4.84 -21.58 -1.37
C MET A 225 5.35 -20.39 -2.20
N PHE A 226 4.51 -19.86 -3.11
CA PHE A 226 4.86 -18.67 -3.88
C PHE A 226 5.16 -17.46 -2.98
N PHE A 227 4.33 -17.25 -1.95
CA PHE A 227 4.49 -16.18 -0.95
C PHE A 227 5.32 -16.59 0.28
N TYR A 228 6.04 -17.71 0.25
CA TYR A 228 6.80 -18.20 1.41
C TYR A 228 7.82 -17.16 1.92
N LEU A 229 7.64 -16.75 3.18
CA LEU A 229 8.41 -15.70 3.88
C LEU A 229 8.47 -14.35 3.16
N MET A 230 7.56 -14.07 2.23
CA MET A 230 7.55 -12.81 1.50
C MET A 230 7.40 -11.60 2.44
N PRO A 231 6.44 -11.58 3.39
CA PRO A 231 6.32 -10.48 4.33
C PRO A 231 7.55 -10.34 5.27
N HIS A 232 8.17 -11.44 5.70
CA HIS A 232 9.42 -11.40 6.48
C HIS A 232 10.55 -10.74 5.71
N LYS A 233 10.70 -11.07 4.42
CA LYS A 233 11.69 -10.42 3.54
C LYS A 233 11.44 -8.92 3.48
N VAL A 234 10.19 -8.48 3.32
CA VAL A 234 9.84 -7.05 3.33
C VAL A 234 10.26 -6.39 4.65
N ALA A 235 9.94 -7.00 5.79
CA ALA A 235 10.31 -6.48 7.10
C ALA A 235 11.83 -6.34 7.26
N ILE A 236 12.59 -7.39 6.90
CA ILE A 236 14.06 -7.38 6.94
C ILE A 236 14.61 -6.23 6.11
N TRP A 237 14.12 -6.04 4.88
CA TRP A 237 14.57 -4.95 4.01
C TRP A 237 14.26 -3.56 4.60
N ILE A 238 13.08 -3.36 5.20
CA ILE A 238 12.70 -2.10 5.86
C ILE A 238 13.69 -1.78 6.99
N TYR A 239 13.90 -2.71 7.92
CA TYR A 239 14.79 -2.49 9.07
C TYR A 239 16.25 -2.35 8.66
N TRP A 240 16.71 -3.13 7.67
CA TRP A 240 18.08 -3.05 7.15
C TRP A 240 18.38 -1.69 6.53
N HIS A 241 17.45 -1.14 5.74
CA HIS A 241 17.63 0.17 5.13
C HIS A 241 17.44 1.32 6.11
N ALA A 242 16.57 1.17 7.11
CA ALA A 242 16.49 2.09 8.24
C ALA A 242 17.84 2.17 8.98
N PHE A 243 18.44 1.02 9.30
CA PHE A 243 19.76 0.96 9.93
C PHE A 243 20.86 1.61 9.07
N LYS A 244 20.87 1.33 7.75
CA LYS A 244 21.84 1.97 6.83
C LYS A 244 21.67 3.48 6.73
N LEU A 245 20.45 4.02 6.81
CA LEU A 245 20.22 5.46 6.81
C LEU A 245 20.72 6.10 8.11
N TRP A 246 20.43 5.47 9.24
CA TRP A 246 20.97 5.88 10.54
C TRP A 246 22.50 5.89 10.53
N TRP A 247 23.13 4.82 10.04
CA TRP A 247 24.59 4.72 9.91
C TRP A 247 25.18 5.80 8.99
N LYS A 248 24.42 6.21 7.96
CA LYS A 248 24.78 7.32 7.05
C LYS A 248 24.55 8.71 7.66
N GLY A 249 24.20 8.80 8.94
CA GLY A 249 24.01 10.07 9.65
C GLY A 249 22.72 10.80 9.28
N VAL A 250 21.71 10.09 8.75
CA VAL A 250 20.42 10.72 8.48
C VAL A 250 19.68 10.98 9.79
N GLN A 251 19.21 12.21 9.96
CA GLN A 251 18.48 12.61 11.16
C GLN A 251 17.26 11.72 11.41
N PHE A 252 17.19 11.18 12.62
CA PHE A 252 16.02 10.49 13.14
C PHE A 252 14.97 11.50 13.57
N LEU A 253 13.73 11.29 13.13
CA LEU A 253 12.58 12.12 13.43
C LEU A 253 11.59 11.31 14.28
N GLN A 254 11.26 11.86 15.44
CA GLN A 254 10.29 11.25 16.34
C GLN A 254 8.90 11.25 15.69
N HIS A 255 8.13 10.20 15.95
CA HIS A 255 6.77 10.11 15.42
C HIS A 255 5.91 11.30 15.89
N PRO A 256 5.14 11.95 15.00
CA PRO A 256 4.37 13.15 15.32
C PRO A 256 3.35 12.94 16.44
N ARG A 257 2.86 11.71 16.65
CA ARG A 257 1.93 11.39 17.77
C ARG A 257 2.43 11.83 19.16
N TYR A 258 3.73 12.01 19.35
CA TYR A 258 4.31 12.43 20.63
C TYR A 258 4.47 13.95 20.77
N THR A 259 4.46 14.70 19.66
CA THR A 259 4.73 16.15 19.64
C THR A 259 3.55 16.96 19.15
N ASN A 260 2.73 16.40 18.26
CA ASN A 260 1.56 17.02 17.67
C ASN A 260 0.40 16.00 17.60
N PRO A 261 -0.55 16.04 18.56
CA PRO A 261 -1.73 15.18 18.54
C PRO A 261 -2.67 15.42 17.34
N SER A 262 -2.68 16.63 16.77
CA SER A 262 -3.55 16.99 15.63
C SER A 262 -2.97 16.65 14.27
N TYR A 263 -1.81 15.97 14.20
CA TYR A 263 -1.10 15.72 12.94
C TYR A 263 -1.94 15.05 11.83
N LYS A 264 -2.95 14.25 12.20
CA LYS A 264 -3.90 13.64 11.24
C LYS A 264 -4.85 14.67 10.68
N THR A 265 -5.45 15.49 11.54
CA THR A 265 -6.34 16.58 11.15
C THR A 265 -5.59 17.61 10.31
N ASP A 266 -4.35 17.94 10.68
CA ASP A 266 -3.48 18.84 9.91
C ASP A 266 -3.19 18.28 8.51
N ALA A 267 -3.05 16.96 8.37
CA ALA A 267 -2.90 16.31 7.07
C ALA A 267 -4.19 16.41 6.23
N THR A 268 -5.37 16.19 6.83
CA THR A 268 -6.66 16.37 6.15
C THR A 268 -6.85 17.80 5.67
N ILE A 269 -6.59 18.79 6.53
CA ILE A 269 -6.73 20.22 6.18
C ILE A 269 -5.79 20.58 5.03
N ARG A 270 -4.54 20.12 5.06
CA ARG A 270 -3.59 20.33 3.95
C ARG A 270 -4.07 19.69 2.66
N ASP A 271 -4.65 18.49 2.69
CA ASP A 271 -5.15 17.84 1.48
C ASP A 271 -6.35 18.59 0.89
N GLN A 272 -7.29 19.01 1.74
CA GLN A 272 -8.42 19.85 1.32
C GLN A 272 -7.95 21.14 0.65
N GLN A 273 -6.95 21.82 1.22
CA GLN A 273 -6.35 23.00 0.60
C GLN A 273 -5.72 22.70 -0.76
N LEU A 274 -5.00 21.58 -0.90
CA LEU A 274 -4.43 21.16 -2.18
C LEU A 274 -5.52 20.90 -3.23
N GLN A 275 -6.62 20.26 -2.84
CA GLN A 275 -7.74 19.98 -3.75
C GLN A 275 -8.43 21.27 -4.22
N CYS A 276 -8.65 22.24 -3.33
CA CYS A 276 -9.20 23.54 -3.70
C CYS A 276 -8.28 24.29 -4.69
N CYS A 277 -6.97 24.30 -4.44
CA CYS A 277 -6.01 24.95 -5.34
C CYS A 277 -5.93 24.28 -6.72
N GLN A 278 -6.11 22.95 -6.81
CA GLN A 278 -6.18 22.24 -8.08
C GLN A 278 -7.46 22.55 -8.87
N GLY A 279 -8.59 22.70 -8.18
CA GLY A 279 -9.86 23.11 -8.81
C GLY A 279 -9.79 24.52 -9.41
N ILE A 280 -9.14 25.45 -8.72
CA ILE A 280 -8.96 26.84 -9.17
C ILE A 280 -7.93 26.93 -10.32
N GLY A 281 -6.92 26.05 -10.34
CA GLY A 281 -5.85 26.03 -11.34
C GLY A 281 -6.27 25.70 -12.77
N SER A 282 -7.49 25.20 -12.99
CA SER A 282 -8.07 25.00 -14.34
C SER A 282 -8.61 26.29 -14.97
N ASN A 283 -8.70 27.39 -14.22
CA ASN A 283 -9.21 28.67 -14.72
C ASN A 283 -8.10 29.74 -14.73
N LYS A 284 -7.00 29.47 -15.46
CA LYS A 284 -5.96 30.48 -15.70
C LYS A 284 -6.41 31.45 -16.79
N ASN A 285 -7.24 32.41 -16.40
CA ASN A 285 -7.26 33.77 -16.95
C ASN A 285 -8.00 34.70 -15.99
N LYS A 286 -7.26 35.32 -15.07
CA LYS A 286 -7.38 36.75 -14.73
C LYS A 286 -6.30 37.16 -13.73
N HIS A 287 -5.54 38.18 -14.14
CA HIS A 287 -4.63 38.95 -13.32
C HIS A 287 -5.38 39.77 -12.26
N GLN A 288 -4.68 40.06 -11.15
CA GLN A 288 -4.96 41.08 -10.12
C GLN A 288 -6.24 40.82 -9.27
N GLU A 289 -6.29 41.05 -7.96
CA GLU A 289 -5.47 41.86 -7.06
C GLU A 289 -5.65 41.37 -5.61
N LEU A 290 -4.66 41.62 -4.75
CA LEU A 290 -4.64 41.18 -3.36
C LEU A 290 -5.66 41.98 -2.51
N LYS A 291 -6.77 41.36 -2.07
CA LYS A 291 -7.57 41.88 -0.95
C LYS A 291 -7.92 40.77 0.05
N ARG A 292 -7.57 41.08 1.28
CA ARG A 292 -7.85 40.35 2.52
C ARG A 292 -9.35 40.46 2.80
N GLY A 293 -10.10 39.39 2.62
CA GLY A 293 -11.52 39.29 2.93
C GLY A 293 -11.82 37.88 3.44
N ASN A 294 -12.41 37.81 4.63
CA ASN A 294 -13.02 36.59 5.17
C ASN A 294 -14.28 36.30 4.36
N ASP A 295 -14.19 35.42 3.38
CA ASP A 295 -15.36 34.74 2.83
C ASP A 295 -14.91 33.32 2.44
N ILE A 296 -15.39 32.33 3.20
CA ILE A 296 -15.33 30.93 2.80
C ILE A 296 -16.42 30.78 1.75
N ASP A 297 -16.07 31.06 0.50
CA ASP A 297 -16.95 30.82 -0.62
C ASP A 297 -17.19 29.31 -0.73
N HIS A 298 -18.48 28.96 -0.77
CA HIS A 298 -18.98 27.61 -0.92
C HIS A 298 -18.42 27.01 -2.21
N CYS A 299 -17.52 26.03 -2.09
CA CYS A 299 -17.08 25.24 -3.23
C CYS A 299 -18.24 24.36 -3.69
N ASP A 300 -18.88 24.74 -4.80
CA ASP A 300 -19.93 23.96 -5.45
C ASP A 300 -19.40 22.58 -5.88
N SER A 301 -19.89 21.58 -5.15
CA SER A 301 -20.47 20.31 -5.62
C SER A 301 -20.06 19.82 -7.03
N GLU A 302 -18.94 19.08 -7.12
CA GLU A 302 -18.81 17.95 -8.07
C GLU A 302 -17.60 17.04 -7.79
N ASN A 303 -16.61 17.52 -7.02
CA ASN A 303 -15.57 16.66 -6.43
C ASN A 303 -15.83 16.50 -4.94
N ALA A 304 -16.38 15.36 -4.53
CA ALA A 304 -16.35 14.97 -3.13
C ALA A 304 -14.90 15.06 -2.62
N ALA A 305 -14.67 15.85 -1.58
CA ALA A 305 -13.35 16.02 -0.99
C ALA A 305 -12.80 14.64 -0.59
N ARG A 306 -11.50 14.41 -0.83
CA ARG A 306 -10.86 13.13 -0.51
C ARG A 306 -10.85 12.97 1.01
N GLU A 307 -11.32 11.81 1.48
CA GLU A 307 -11.30 11.47 2.90
C GLU A 307 -10.11 10.55 3.21
N PHE A 308 -9.43 10.83 4.33
CA PHE A 308 -8.44 9.93 4.92
C PHE A 308 -9.09 9.13 6.04
N ILE A 309 -9.02 7.80 5.95
CA ILE A 309 -9.54 6.90 6.98
C ILE A 309 -8.34 6.27 7.68
N TRP A 310 -8.09 6.64 8.94
CA TRP A 310 -7.02 6.05 9.75
C TRP A 310 -7.51 4.88 10.60
N THR A 311 -6.80 3.76 10.52
CA THR A 311 -7.04 2.58 11.36
C THR A 311 -5.73 2.14 12.04
N LYS A 312 -5.84 1.21 12.99
CA LYS A 312 -4.66 0.57 13.60
C LYS A 312 -4.36 -0.73 12.86
N ALA A 313 -3.12 -0.92 12.47
CA ALA A 313 -2.60 -2.23 12.09
C ALA A 313 -2.25 -3.01 13.36
N LYS A 314 -2.55 -4.32 13.39
CA LYS A 314 -2.22 -5.16 14.53
C LYS A 314 -0.70 -5.32 14.64
N TRP A 315 -0.19 -4.98 15.81
CA TRP A 315 1.20 -5.20 16.19
C TRP A 315 1.24 -6.40 17.14
N PRO A 316 2.17 -7.37 17.01
CA PRO A 316 3.27 -7.51 16.07
C PRO A 316 2.87 -8.25 14.77
N TRP A 317 2.60 -7.56 13.66
CA TRP A 317 2.51 -8.18 12.31
C TRP A 317 1.82 -9.57 12.27
N ALA A 318 0.69 -9.73 12.97
CA ALA A 318 0.05 -11.00 13.32
C ALA A 318 -1.23 -11.26 12.53
#